data_AF-A0A9E9NU10-F1
#
_entry.id   AF-A0A9E9NU10-F1
#
_cell.length_a   1.000
_cell.length_b   1.000
_cell.length_c   1.000
_cell.angle_alpha   90.00
_cell.angle_beta   90.00
_cell.angle_gamma   90.00
#
_symmetry.space_group_name_H-M   'P 1'
#
loop_
_entity.id
_entity.type
_entity.pdbx_description
1 polymer ?
#
loop_
_entity_poly.entity_id
_entity_poly.type
_entity_poly.pdbx_seq_one_letter_code
_entity_poly.pdbx_strand_id
1 'polypeptide(L)'
;MVEKIVNKLSDSLKKLSPNIFEEAYSAALADKDRPSWCLLPEGTCMKIVYEHLQGLRRRTGLFDGGMYGAHMLSCIGTWRLTKDIIRLDETVKDTIISTQFTGDLPVDLFFHMPSWCMYVEFMTPEYIGFFFLLENAEKPELRIW
;
A
#
# COMPACT_ATOMS: atom_id res chain seq x y z
N MET A 1 -8.77 7.03 13.09
CA MET A 1 -7.48 7.75 12.99
C MET A 1 -6.85 7.54 11.61
N VAL A 2 -6.68 6.29 11.17
CA VAL A 2 -6.15 5.91 9.85
C VAL A 2 -6.82 6.64 8.67
N GLU A 3 -8.14 6.82 8.66
CA GLU A 3 -8.81 7.57 7.57
C GLU A 3 -8.33 9.02 7.44
N LYS A 4 -7.99 9.70 8.55
CA LYS A 4 -7.45 11.08 8.49
C LYS A 4 -6.06 11.10 7.85
N ILE A 5 -5.24 10.09 8.14
CA ILE A 5 -3.91 9.91 7.54
C ILE A 5 -4.06 9.65 6.05
N VAL A 6 -4.90 8.68 5.69
CA VAL A 6 -5.20 8.33 4.30
C VAL A 6 -5.74 9.51 3.50
N ASN A 7 -6.62 10.33 4.07
CA ASN A 7 -7.13 11.53 3.41
C ASN A 7 -6.01 12.54 3.12
N LYS A 8 -5.14 12.83 4.10
CA LYS A 8 -4.00 13.74 3.92
C LYS A 8 -3.02 13.25 2.86
N LEU A 9 -2.74 11.94 2.83
CA LEU A 9 -1.87 11.33 1.84
C LEU A 9 -2.54 11.32 0.45
N SER A 10 -3.84 11.04 0.38
CA SER A 10 -4.63 11.12 -0.84
C SER A 10 -4.64 12.53 -1.43
N ASP A 11 -4.77 13.56 -0.60
CA ASP A 11 -4.71 14.96 -1.05
C ASP A 11 -3.33 15.30 -1.62
N SER A 12 -2.27 14.71 -1.07
CA SER A 12 -0.90 14.89 -1.58
C SER A 12 -0.73 14.24 -2.95
N LEU A 13 -1.26 13.03 -3.15
CA LEU A 13 -1.27 12.34 -4.45
C LEU A 13 -2.12 13.09 -5.49
N LYS A 14 -3.27 13.63 -5.09
CA LYS A 14 -4.17 14.39 -5.98
C LYS A 14 -3.58 15.71 -6.49
N LYS A 15 -2.53 16.24 -5.86
CA LYS A 15 -1.76 17.38 -6.40
C LYS A 15 -0.98 17.01 -7.66
N LEU A 16 -0.66 15.73 -7.87
CA LEU A 16 -0.02 15.24 -9.10
C LEU A 16 -1.04 15.13 -10.22
N SER A 17 -2.16 14.44 -9.98
CA SER A 17 -3.34 14.40 -10.84
C SER A 17 -4.60 14.20 -9.98
N PRO A 18 -5.69 14.96 -10.22
CA PRO A 18 -6.95 14.75 -9.49
C PRO A 18 -7.54 13.35 -9.72
N ASN A 19 -7.17 12.68 -10.83
CA ASN A 19 -7.65 11.37 -11.24
C ASN A 19 -6.62 10.25 -11.02
N ILE A 20 -5.52 10.51 -10.28
CA ILE A 20 -4.38 9.59 -10.16
C ILE A 20 -4.76 8.16 -9.71
N PHE A 21 -5.80 8.01 -8.88
CA PHE A 21 -6.29 6.70 -8.47
C PHE A 21 -6.98 5.96 -9.62
N GLU A 22 -7.85 6.63 -10.37
CA GLU A 22 -8.56 6.03 -11.51
C GLU A 22 -7.60 5.68 -12.65
N GLU A 23 -6.58 6.51 -12.86
CA GLU A 23 -5.48 6.22 -13.78
C GLU A 23 -4.74 4.93 -13.35
N ALA A 24 -4.44 4.81 -12.05
CA ALA A 24 -3.77 3.62 -11.51
C ALA A 24 -4.61 2.35 -11.64
N TYR A 25 -5.91 2.40 -11.30
CA TYR A 25 -6.78 1.24 -11.49
C TYR A 25 -6.92 0.87 -12.96
N SER A 26 -7.13 1.85 -13.84
CA SER A 26 -7.25 1.62 -15.27
C SER A 26 -6.00 0.94 -15.84
N ALA A 27 -4.81 1.45 -15.49
CA ALA A 27 -3.55 0.86 -15.93
C ALA A 27 -3.34 -0.55 -15.38
N ALA A 28 -3.63 -0.79 -14.10
CA ALA A 28 -3.47 -2.11 -13.49
C ALA A 28 -4.49 -3.15 -13.97
N LEU A 29 -5.70 -2.72 -14.35
CA LEU A 29 -6.74 -3.60 -14.90
C LEU A 29 -6.53 -3.86 -16.40
N ALA A 30 -5.78 -3.00 -17.10
CA ALA A 30 -5.37 -3.24 -18.48
C ALA A 30 -4.26 -4.31 -18.60
N ASP A 31 -3.47 -4.50 -17.54
CA ASP A 31 -2.46 -5.56 -17.45
C ASP A 31 -3.13 -6.91 -17.17
N LYS A 32 -3.15 -7.77 -18.20
CA LYS A 32 -3.76 -9.10 -18.15
C LYS A 32 -2.90 -10.14 -17.44
N ASP A 33 -1.60 -9.88 -17.31
CA ASP A 33 -0.64 -10.79 -16.68
C ASP A 33 -0.51 -10.53 -15.17
N ARG A 34 -1.13 -9.44 -14.68
CA ARG A 34 -1.17 -9.10 -13.25
C ARG A 34 -1.83 -10.22 -12.44
N PRO A 35 -1.18 -10.69 -11.36
CA PRO A 35 -1.80 -11.69 -10.50
C PRO A 35 -3.02 -11.13 -9.76
N SER A 36 -4.02 -11.97 -9.56
CA SER A 36 -5.27 -11.60 -8.89
C SER A 36 -5.06 -11.11 -7.46
N TRP A 37 -3.98 -11.53 -6.78
CA TRP A 37 -3.63 -11.17 -5.41
C TRP A 37 -2.86 -9.84 -5.27
N CYS A 38 -2.49 -9.16 -6.36
CA CYS A 38 -1.83 -7.83 -6.31
C CYS A 38 -2.63 -6.81 -7.10
N LEU A 39 -3.44 -5.97 -6.45
CA LEU A 39 -4.36 -5.05 -7.15
C LEU A 39 -3.65 -3.91 -7.90
N LEU A 40 -2.79 -3.17 -7.21
CA LEU A 40 -2.04 -2.04 -7.75
C LEU A 40 -0.55 -2.29 -7.58
N PRO A 41 0.11 -2.94 -8.58
CA PRO A 41 1.54 -3.15 -8.53
C PRO A 41 2.29 -1.82 -8.47
N GLU A 42 3.29 -1.74 -7.60
CA GLU A 42 4.09 -0.53 -7.40
C GLU A 42 4.76 -0.06 -8.70
N GLY A 43 5.20 -0.99 -9.56
CA GLY A 43 5.77 -0.65 -10.86
C GLY A 43 4.80 0.12 -11.76
N THR A 44 3.50 -0.17 -11.68
CA THR A 44 2.45 0.57 -12.39
C THR A 44 2.26 1.95 -11.76
N CYS A 45 2.19 2.02 -10.43
CA CYS A 45 2.09 3.30 -9.71
C CYS A 45 3.30 4.19 -9.96
N MET A 46 4.49 3.60 -10.08
CA MET A 46 5.74 4.30 -10.37
C MET A 46 5.67 4.97 -11.74
N LYS A 47 5.27 4.26 -12.80
CA LYS A 47 5.12 4.85 -14.14
C LYS A 47 4.20 6.09 -14.10
N ILE A 48 3.03 5.97 -13.50
CA ILE A 48 2.04 7.06 -13.39
C ILE A 48 2.59 8.25 -12.59
N VAL A 49 3.16 8.00 -11.41
CA VAL A 49 3.73 9.06 -10.58
C VAL A 49 4.88 9.76 -11.29
N TYR A 50 5.76 9.01 -11.96
CA TYR A 50 6.88 9.58 -12.70
C TYR A 50 6.42 10.37 -13.93
N GLU A 51 5.38 9.95 -14.65
CA GLU A 51 4.81 10.71 -15.77
C GLU A 51 4.33 12.10 -15.32
N HIS A 52 3.55 12.16 -14.24
CA HIS A 52 3.09 13.43 -13.67
C HIS A 52 4.24 14.26 -13.07
N LEU A 53 5.21 13.60 -12.42
CA LEU A 53 6.39 14.27 -11.91
C LEU A 53 7.29 14.81 -13.02
N GLN A 54 7.40 14.18 -14.19
CA GLN A 54 8.12 14.75 -15.34
C GLN A 54 7.40 16.00 -15.88
N GLY A 55 6.07 15.99 -15.92
CA GLY A 55 5.26 17.17 -16.21
C GLY A 55 5.51 18.32 -15.21
N LEU A 56 5.67 18.00 -13.93
CA LEU A 56 5.97 18.96 -12.85
C LEU A 56 7.44 19.37 -12.81
N ARG A 57 8.41 18.49 -13.08
CA ARG A 57 9.85 18.80 -13.13
C ARG A 57 10.18 19.83 -14.19
N ARG A 58 9.51 19.77 -15.35
CA ARG A 58 9.58 20.82 -16.37
C ARG A 58 9.09 22.18 -15.85
N ARG A 59 8.31 22.22 -14.77
CA ARG A 59 7.75 23.44 -14.16
C ARG A 59 8.44 23.87 -12.86
N THR A 60 9.00 22.97 -12.04
CA THR A 60 9.37 23.27 -10.64
C THR A 60 10.72 22.72 -10.14
N GLY A 61 11.42 21.84 -10.88
CA GLY A 61 12.77 21.38 -10.50
C GLY A 61 12.90 20.43 -9.29
N LEU A 62 11.81 19.87 -8.76
CA LEU A 62 11.83 19.00 -7.58
C LEU A 62 12.19 17.52 -7.90
N PHE A 63 13.10 16.95 -7.11
CA PHE A 63 13.64 15.59 -7.23
C PHE A 63 13.65 14.96 -5.83
N ASP A 64 12.61 14.21 -5.45
CA ASP A 64 12.69 13.14 -4.42
C ASP A 64 11.38 12.35 -4.22
N GLY A 65 10.21 12.92 -4.57
CA GLY A 65 8.91 12.35 -4.21
C GLY A 65 8.39 11.18 -5.05
N GLY A 66 9.15 10.66 -6.02
CA GLY A 66 8.66 9.68 -7.01
C GLY A 66 8.44 8.29 -6.42
N MET A 67 9.46 7.73 -5.79
CA MET A 67 9.39 6.41 -5.15
C MET A 67 8.37 6.44 -4.00
N TYR A 68 8.47 7.41 -3.09
CA TYR A 68 7.51 7.58 -2.00
C TYR A 68 6.07 7.77 -2.50
N GLY A 69 5.88 8.54 -3.58
CA GLY A 69 4.58 8.72 -4.24
C GLY A 69 4.01 7.43 -4.81
N ALA A 70 4.83 6.62 -5.48
CA ALA A 70 4.44 5.33 -6.04
C ALA A 70 4.00 4.35 -4.95
N HIS A 71 4.78 4.28 -3.87
CA HIS A 71 4.51 3.42 -2.73
C HIS A 71 3.20 3.84 -2.02
N MET A 72 3.02 5.15 -1.79
CA MET A 72 1.76 5.68 -1.25
C MET A 72 0.57 5.38 -2.16
N LEU A 73 0.71 5.56 -3.48
CA LEU A 73 -0.36 5.32 -4.43
C LEU A 73 -0.77 3.85 -4.47
N SER A 74 0.20 2.93 -4.49
CA SER A 74 -0.07 1.48 -4.43
C SER A 74 -0.79 1.12 -3.12
N CYS A 75 -0.22 1.50 -1.96
CA CYS A 75 -0.76 1.16 -0.65
C CYS A 75 -2.15 1.76 -0.42
N ILE A 76 -2.31 3.08 -0.58
CA ILE A 76 -3.56 3.79 -0.27
C ILE A 76 -4.61 3.54 -1.34
N GLY A 77 -4.21 3.52 -2.62
CA GLY A 77 -5.09 3.19 -3.73
C GLY A 77 -5.68 1.79 -3.56
N THR A 78 -4.90 0.85 -3.04
CA THR A 78 -5.42 -0.49 -2.76
C THR A 78 -6.32 -0.49 -1.53
N TRP A 79 -5.87 0.07 -0.40
CA TRP A 79 -6.61 0.03 0.85
C TRP A 79 -7.97 0.73 0.77
N ARG A 80 -8.08 1.85 0.05
CA ARG A 80 -9.31 2.66 0.02
C ARG A 80 -10.53 1.95 -0.59
N LEU A 81 -10.34 0.82 -1.27
CA LEU A 81 -11.44 0.04 -1.84
C LEU A 81 -12.19 -0.77 -0.79
N THR A 82 -11.49 -1.34 0.18
CA THR A 82 -12.10 -2.18 1.23
C THR A 82 -12.08 -1.51 2.60
N LYS A 83 -11.08 -0.66 2.85
CA LYS A 83 -10.82 0.04 4.12
C LYS A 83 -10.69 -0.89 5.32
N ASP A 84 -10.22 -2.11 5.10
CA ASP A 84 -10.16 -3.11 6.15
C ASP A 84 -9.17 -2.72 7.25
N ILE A 85 -9.62 -2.88 8.49
CA ILE A 85 -8.84 -2.59 9.69
C ILE A 85 -8.87 -3.83 10.59
N ILE A 86 -7.69 -4.37 10.86
CA ILE A 86 -7.49 -5.45 11.82
C ILE A 86 -7.25 -4.83 13.19
N ARG A 87 -8.08 -5.20 14.16
CA ARG A 87 -7.90 -4.86 15.58
C ARG A 87 -7.66 -6.16 16.34
N LEU A 88 -6.54 -6.23 17.04
CA LEU A 88 -6.25 -7.35 17.92
C LEU A 88 -6.93 -7.11 19.26
N ASP A 89 -7.62 -8.12 19.77
CA ASP A 89 -8.01 -8.16 21.18
C ASP A 89 -6.76 -8.04 22.06
N GLU A 90 -6.85 -7.35 23.19
CA GLU A 90 -5.70 -7.09 24.06
C GLU A 90 -5.02 -8.38 24.53
N THR A 91 -5.80 -9.43 24.85
CA THR A 91 -5.25 -10.72 25.29
C THR A 91 -4.56 -11.48 24.15
N VAL A 92 -5.08 -11.34 22.93
CA VAL A 92 -4.50 -11.92 21.72
C VAL A 92 -3.22 -11.19 21.33
N LYS A 93 -3.19 -9.86 21.46
CA LYS A 93 -2.01 -9.03 21.17
C LYS A 93 -0.82 -9.46 22.00
N ASP A 94 -0.96 -9.60 23.32
CA ASP A 94 0.14 -10.00 24.20
C ASP A 94 0.62 -11.43 23.89
N THR A 95 -0.31 -12.32 23.56
CA THR A 95 0.02 -13.68 23.12
C THR A 95 0.84 -13.66 21.82
N ILE A 96 0.42 -12.89 20.81
CA ILE A 96 1.15 -12.78 19.53
C ILE A 96 2.54 -12.19 19.74
N ILE A 97 2.67 -11.11 20.52
CA ILE A 97 3.95 -10.43 20.76
C ILE A 97 4.95 -11.36 21.48
N SER A 98 4.46 -12.17 22.42
CA SER A 98 5.29 -13.11 23.18
C SER A 98 5.57 -14.43 22.46
N THR A 99 4.93 -14.69 21.32
CA THR A 99 5.09 -15.93 20.56
C THR A 99 6.48 -15.97 19.92
N GLN A 100 7.26 -17.01 20.23
CA GLN A 100 8.50 -17.29 19.52
C GLN A 100 8.21 -17.95 18.17
N PHE A 101 8.69 -17.35 17.09
CA PHE A 101 8.63 -17.95 15.76
C PHE A 101 9.66 -19.07 15.65
N THR A 102 9.20 -20.30 15.42
CA THR A 102 10.05 -21.48 15.18
C THR A 102 9.57 -22.23 13.95
N GLY A 103 10.49 -22.83 13.20
CA GLY A 103 10.18 -23.57 11.97
C GLY A 103 9.84 -22.69 10.76
N ASP A 104 9.28 -23.32 9.73
CA ASP A 104 8.88 -22.66 8.49
C ASP A 104 7.49 -22.02 8.64
N LEU A 105 7.41 -20.71 8.42
CA LEU A 105 6.13 -20.00 8.40
C LEU A 105 5.43 -20.23 7.05
N PRO A 106 4.11 -20.49 7.05
CA PRO A 106 3.36 -20.73 5.82
C PRO A 106 3.11 -19.42 5.06
N VAL A 107 4.13 -18.94 4.34
CA VAL A 107 4.08 -17.69 3.58
C VAL A 107 3.03 -17.71 2.47
N ASP A 108 2.66 -18.89 1.98
CA ASP A 108 1.63 -19.02 0.95
C ASP A 108 0.23 -18.57 1.44
N LEU A 109 0.01 -18.50 2.75
CA LEU A 109 -1.25 -17.96 3.31
C LEU A 109 -1.48 -16.50 2.92
N PHE A 110 -0.42 -15.72 2.67
CA PHE A 110 -0.58 -14.32 2.29
C PHE A 110 -1.27 -14.16 0.93
N PHE A 111 -1.18 -15.14 0.02
CA PHE A 111 -1.89 -15.10 -1.26
C PHE A 111 -3.41 -15.29 -1.12
N HIS A 112 -3.87 -15.69 0.07
CA HIS A 112 -5.28 -15.93 0.40
C HIS A 112 -5.83 -14.91 1.41
N MET A 113 -5.14 -13.76 1.58
CA MET A 113 -5.63 -12.67 2.41
C MET A 113 -7.02 -12.22 1.95
N PRO A 114 -7.90 -11.79 2.89
CA PRO A 114 -9.26 -11.38 2.57
C PRO A 114 -9.32 -10.13 1.68
N SER A 115 -8.25 -9.32 1.69
CA SER A 115 -8.13 -8.09 0.93
C SER A 115 -6.69 -7.85 0.50
N TRP A 116 -6.52 -7.09 -0.59
CA TRP A 116 -5.22 -6.78 -1.18
C TRP A 116 -4.32 -5.91 -0.31
N CYS A 117 -4.92 -5.03 0.51
CA CYS A 117 -4.22 -4.18 1.47
C CYS A 117 -5.09 -4.00 2.70
N MET A 118 -4.52 -4.15 3.88
CA MET A 118 -5.20 -4.03 5.18
C MET A 118 -4.37 -3.16 6.11
N TYR A 119 -5.04 -2.52 7.08
CA TYR A 119 -4.37 -1.77 8.14
C TYR A 119 -4.46 -2.54 9.45
N VAL A 120 -3.33 -2.83 10.08
CA VAL A 120 -3.31 -3.34 11.47
C VAL A 120 -3.28 -2.15 12.41
N GLU A 121 -4.30 -1.99 13.23
CA GLU A 121 -4.30 -1.02 14.31
C GLU A 121 -3.43 -1.55 15.45
N PHE A 122 -2.28 -0.90 15.65
CA PHE A 122 -1.27 -1.30 16.63
C PHE A 122 -0.90 -0.08 17.44
N MET A 123 -1.74 0.26 18.42
CA MET A 123 -1.54 1.43 19.27
C MET A 123 -0.46 1.11 20.31
N THR A 124 0.71 1.69 20.11
CA THR A 124 1.87 1.76 21.02
C THR A 124 2.28 3.23 21.15
N PRO A 125 3.16 3.60 22.10
CA PRO A 125 3.66 4.97 22.17
C PRO A 125 4.35 5.42 20.87
N GLU A 126 4.99 4.51 20.14
CA GLU A 126 5.79 4.80 18.94
C GLU A 126 5.02 4.65 17.63
N TYR A 127 4.06 3.72 17.58
CA TYR A 127 3.31 3.39 16.37
C TYR A 127 1.81 3.38 16.67
N ILE A 128 1.01 3.79 15.69
CA ILE A 128 -0.45 3.71 15.75
C ILE A 128 -1.01 2.53 14.93
N GLY A 129 -0.14 1.86 14.17
CA GLY A 129 -0.47 0.81 13.22
C GLY A 129 0.38 0.87 11.97
N PHE A 130 0.11 -0.06 11.06
CA PHE A 130 0.80 -0.17 9.77
C PHE A 130 -0.15 -0.75 8.73
N PHE A 131 0.08 -0.42 7.46
CA PHE A 131 -0.54 -1.12 6.35
C PHE A 131 0.32 -2.30 5.94
N PHE A 132 -0.31 -3.33 5.39
CA PHE A 132 0.40 -4.39 4.69
C PHE A 132 -0.36 -4.82 3.44
N LEU A 133 0.40 -5.15 2.40
CA LEU A 133 -0.10 -5.59 1.11
C LEU A 133 0.88 -6.55 0.43
N LEU A 134 0.37 -7.36 -0.49
CA LEU A 134 1.21 -8.14 -1.40
C LEU A 134 1.53 -7.36 -2.67
N GLU A 135 2.81 -7.35 -3.01
CA GLU A 135 3.36 -6.71 -4.21
C GLU A 135 3.88 -7.75 -5.20
N ASN A 136 3.65 -7.48 -6.48
CA ASN A 136 4.16 -8.28 -7.59
C ASN A 136 5.42 -7.64 -8.18
N ALA A 137 6.53 -7.76 -7.44
CA ALA A 137 7.86 -7.37 -7.88
C ALA A 137 8.49 -8.50 -8.74
N GLU A 138 9.83 -8.58 -8.80
CA GLU A 138 10.52 -9.73 -9.43
C GLU A 138 10.11 -11.07 -8.81
N LYS A 139 9.73 -11.02 -7.53
CA LYS A 139 9.11 -12.10 -6.75
C LYS A 139 7.97 -11.51 -5.91
N PRO A 140 6.99 -12.32 -5.47
CA PRO A 140 5.98 -11.85 -4.54
C PRO A 140 6.60 -11.36 -3.23
N GLU A 141 6.18 -10.19 -2.77
CA GLU A 141 6.70 -9.56 -1.56
C GLU A 141 5.55 -9.05 -0.69
N LEU A 142 5.64 -9.30 0.61
CA LEU A 142 4.78 -8.63 1.59
C LEU A 142 5.43 -7.29 1.96
N ARG A 143 4.76 -6.18 1.66
CA ARG A 143 5.21 -4.83 1.99
C ARG A 143 4.46 -4.31 3.20
N ILE A 144 5.18 -3.61 4.09
CA ILE A 144 4.65 -3.00 5.31
C ILE A 144 4.93 -1.49 5.25
N TRP A 145 3.92 -0.69 5.58
CA TRP A 145 3.91 0.78 5.49
C TRP A 145 3.46 1.46 6.77
#